data_AF-A0A495YGG9-F1
#
_entry.id   AF-A0A495YGG9-F1
#
_cell.length_a   1.000
_cell.length_b   1.000
_cell.length_c   1.000
_cell.angle_alpha   90.00
_cell.angle_beta   90.00
_cell.angle_gamma   90.00
#
_symmetry.space_group_name_H-M   'P 1'
#
loop_
_entity.id
_entity.type
_entity.pdbx_description
1 polymer ?
#
loop_
_entity_poly.entity_id
_entity_poly.type
_entity_poly.pdbx_seq_one_letter_code
_entity_poly.pdbx_strand_id
1 'polypeptide(L)'
;MIKSITYSMFMALPASERMKLATWRFKKMREMFYRETRLDIAKKGLRNSETLLERLTTLEQRHRARKNWVWPVFQKISQRMRAGDDFATAIKSFIPNDEYVLLDLAGQSPRDDAAVRGLELAEMAAHAKGVLAATTSLQMAYPGFLLVYLYAFCVLFGSEILPEARDVKPLEQWSDAGQIIYAIDTFCAQYWWLTGAVVVGLVVAYFHTLKRWVGHVRNRVDAMPLMWRNRRDLRAALLIVSLAGLFDSNLTLRAALDRLTKSADPWLRWHLRRMSARLTANPDQPMRALDTGIFSEATVDIMTDAAGRDQFVESIKDLGQNSLNRVVETVRRNAKITHYVLLGFAALAFLTLGLGSYVATGAVSFDSAPSTAAKSF
;
A
#
# COMPACT_ATOMS: atom_id res chain seq x y z
N MET A 1 32.75 -2.47 10.68
CA MET A 1 33.09 -3.67 9.88
C MET A 1 31.96 -4.09 8.93
N ILE A 2 30.75 -4.38 9.42
CA ILE A 2 29.57 -4.83 8.62
C ILE A 2 29.27 -3.93 7.41
N LYS A 3 29.24 -2.60 7.59
CA LYS A 3 28.93 -1.64 6.51
C LYS A 3 29.94 -1.65 5.35
N SER A 4 31.19 -2.00 5.62
CA SER A 4 32.21 -2.09 4.56
C SER A 4 32.06 -3.38 3.77
N ILE A 5 31.66 -4.47 4.43
CA ILE A 5 31.41 -5.78 3.82
C ILE A 5 30.15 -5.72 2.94
N THR A 6 29.06 -5.12 3.43
CA THR A 6 27.85 -4.95 2.62
C THR A 6 28.10 -4.06 1.40
N TYR A 7 28.95 -3.05 1.53
CA TYR A 7 29.33 -2.19 0.41
C TYR A 7 30.23 -2.90 -0.60
N SER A 8 31.18 -3.73 -0.18
CA SER A 8 32.00 -4.51 -1.11
C SER A 8 31.17 -5.54 -1.87
N MET A 9 30.26 -6.24 -1.19
CA MET A 9 29.28 -7.13 -1.83
C MET A 9 28.41 -6.38 -2.84
N PHE A 10 27.93 -5.18 -2.48
CA PHE A 10 27.17 -4.34 -3.40
C PHE A 10 27.99 -3.97 -4.64
N MET A 11 29.26 -3.61 -4.48
CA MET A 11 30.12 -3.23 -5.61
C MET A 11 30.49 -4.42 -6.51
N ALA A 12 30.46 -5.65 -6.00
CA ALA A 12 30.67 -6.87 -6.77
C ALA A 12 29.49 -7.24 -7.68
N LEU A 13 28.31 -6.64 -7.47
CA LEU A 13 27.12 -6.92 -8.28
C LEU A 13 27.19 -6.26 -9.68
N PRO A 14 26.55 -6.88 -10.69
CA PRO A 14 26.36 -6.27 -12.00
C PRO A 14 25.71 -4.88 -11.89
N ALA A 15 26.00 -3.98 -12.84
CA ALA A 15 25.51 -2.59 -12.79
C ALA A 15 23.97 -2.48 -12.76
N SER A 16 23.27 -3.39 -13.44
CA SER A 16 21.80 -3.48 -13.44
C SER A 16 21.24 -3.81 -12.05
N GLU A 17 21.81 -4.81 -11.37
CA GLU A 17 21.40 -5.22 -10.02
C GLU A 17 21.73 -4.14 -8.98
N ARG A 18 22.91 -3.51 -9.10
CA ARG A 18 23.27 -2.34 -8.27
C ARG A 18 22.23 -1.23 -8.40
N MET A 19 21.80 -0.93 -9.63
CA MET A 19 20.80 0.10 -9.88
C MET A 19 19.44 -0.26 -9.28
N LYS A 20 19.00 -1.53 -9.35
CA LYS A 20 17.74 -1.99 -8.73
C LYS A 20 17.77 -1.80 -7.21
N LEU A 21 18.85 -2.21 -6.55
CA LEU A 21 19.03 -2.05 -5.10
C LEU A 21 19.11 -0.57 -4.70
N ALA A 22 19.88 0.22 -5.44
CA ALA A 22 20.00 1.66 -5.22
C ALA A 22 18.64 2.35 -5.36
N THR A 23 17.85 1.98 -6.37
CA THR A 23 16.48 2.48 -6.60
C THR A 23 15.55 2.08 -5.46
N TRP A 24 15.61 0.83 -4.99
CA TRP A 24 14.82 0.39 -3.84
C TRP A 24 15.16 1.18 -2.57
N ARG A 25 16.45 1.43 -2.32
CA ARG A 25 16.86 2.24 -1.17
C ARG A 25 16.44 3.70 -1.33
N PHE A 26 16.56 4.26 -2.53
CA PHE A 26 16.12 5.61 -2.86
C PHE A 26 14.62 5.76 -2.60
N LYS A 27 13.81 4.75 -2.97
CA LYS A 27 12.36 4.77 -2.72
C LYS A 27 11.96 4.95 -1.26
N LYS A 28 12.81 4.53 -0.31
CA LYS A 28 12.60 4.74 1.14
C LYS A 28 13.03 6.14 1.63
N MET A 29 13.81 6.87 0.83
CA MET A 29 14.33 8.22 1.16
C MET A 29 13.62 9.34 0.40
N ARG A 30 12.70 9.03 -0.52
CA ARG A 30 12.06 10.01 -1.41
C ARG A 30 11.44 11.18 -0.66
N GLU A 31 10.73 10.93 0.43
CA GLU A 31 10.13 11.99 1.26
C GLU A 31 11.18 13.01 1.72
N MET A 32 12.24 12.54 2.38
CA MET A 32 13.33 13.39 2.85
C MET A 32 14.05 14.07 1.67
N PHE A 33 14.25 13.35 0.57
CA PHE A 33 14.86 13.93 -0.63
C PHE A 33 14.03 15.10 -1.20
N TYR A 34 12.71 14.97 -1.31
CA TYR A 34 11.84 16.05 -1.78
C TYR A 34 11.83 17.22 -0.80
N ARG A 35 11.66 16.93 0.50
CA ARG A 35 11.66 17.94 1.58
C ARG A 35 12.92 18.79 1.54
N GLU A 36 14.09 18.16 1.59
CA GLU A 36 15.37 18.86 1.61
C GLU A 36 15.62 19.61 0.29
N THR A 37 15.11 19.10 -0.84
CA THR A 37 15.32 19.75 -2.15
C THR A 37 14.44 20.97 -2.28
N ARG A 38 13.21 20.89 -1.77
CA ARG A 38 12.28 22.01 -1.64
C ARG A 38 12.87 23.13 -0.78
N LEU A 39 13.42 22.79 0.39
CA LEU A 39 14.04 23.76 1.30
C LEU A 39 15.23 24.49 0.65
N ASP A 40 16.07 23.76 -0.08
CA ASP A 40 17.19 24.35 -0.81
C ASP A 40 16.73 25.28 -1.93
N ILE A 41 15.71 24.89 -2.71
CA ILE A 41 15.15 25.73 -3.77
C ILE A 41 14.52 27.00 -3.19
N ALA A 42 13.73 26.86 -2.12
CA ALA A 42 13.08 27.99 -1.47
C ALA A 42 14.09 29.00 -0.90
N LYS A 43 15.21 28.52 -0.33
CA LYS A 43 16.23 29.39 0.28
C LYS A 43 17.18 30.02 -0.74
N LYS A 44 17.57 29.28 -1.77
CA LYS A 44 18.61 29.71 -2.72
C LYS A 44 18.05 30.21 -4.06
N GLY A 45 16.72 30.23 -4.26
CA GLY A 45 16.09 30.70 -5.50
C GLY A 45 16.37 29.79 -6.71
N LEU A 46 16.47 28.48 -6.48
CA LEU A 46 17.06 27.54 -7.44
C LEU A 46 16.06 27.08 -8.52
N ARG A 47 15.63 27.98 -9.40
CA ARG A 47 14.96 27.58 -10.65
C ARG A 47 15.93 26.97 -11.66
N ASN A 48 17.23 27.19 -11.51
CA ASN A 48 18.22 26.78 -12.51
C ASN A 48 18.56 25.29 -12.39
N SER A 49 18.51 24.58 -13.52
CA SER A 49 18.93 23.19 -13.67
C SER A 49 20.34 22.94 -13.10
N GLU A 50 21.23 23.93 -13.20
CA GLU A 50 22.60 23.90 -12.68
C GLU A 50 22.68 23.70 -11.16
N THR A 51 21.77 24.30 -10.39
CA THR A 51 21.82 24.23 -8.92
C THR A 51 21.20 22.94 -8.39
N LEU A 52 20.19 22.41 -9.09
CA LEU A 52 19.74 21.03 -8.88
C LEU A 52 20.85 20.01 -9.20
N LEU A 53 21.60 20.24 -10.30
CA LEU A 53 22.75 19.42 -10.66
C LEU A 53 23.85 19.48 -9.59
N GLU A 54 24.21 20.67 -9.11
CA GLU A 54 25.19 20.85 -8.03
C GLU A 54 24.78 20.09 -6.76
N ARG A 55 23.51 20.20 -6.37
CA ARG A 55 22.97 19.46 -5.22
C ARG A 55 23.03 17.94 -5.43
N LEU A 56 22.65 17.44 -6.61
CA LEU A 56 22.73 16.02 -6.92
C LEU A 56 24.18 15.50 -6.89
N THR A 57 25.14 16.27 -7.41
CA THR A 57 26.57 15.92 -7.33
C THR A 57 27.09 15.90 -5.90
N THR A 58 26.68 16.88 -5.07
CA THR A 58 27.00 16.91 -3.63
C THR A 58 26.43 15.68 -2.91
N LEU A 59 25.18 15.30 -3.22
CA LEU A 59 24.54 14.12 -2.67
C LEU A 59 25.24 12.84 -3.12
N GLU A 60 25.61 12.73 -4.39
CA GLU A 60 26.40 11.61 -4.93
C GLU A 60 27.70 11.44 -4.15
N GLN A 61 28.53 12.50 -4.08
CA GLN A 61 29.83 12.47 -3.40
C GLN A 61 29.70 12.09 -1.92
N ARG A 62 28.75 12.73 -1.21
CA ARG A 62 28.48 12.45 0.21
C ARG A 62 28.08 11.00 0.43
N HIS A 63 27.20 10.45 -0.41
CA HIS A 63 26.72 9.07 -0.27
C HIS A 63 27.81 8.07 -0.66
N ARG A 64 28.63 8.38 -1.66
CA ARG A 64 29.78 7.56 -2.06
C ARG A 64 30.83 7.51 -0.95
N ALA A 65 31.20 8.65 -0.37
CA ALA A 65 32.15 8.73 0.75
C ALA A 65 31.65 7.95 1.99
N ARG A 66 30.34 8.03 2.28
CA ARG A 66 29.72 7.30 3.39
C ARG A 66 29.41 5.83 3.08
N LYS A 67 29.87 5.28 1.95
CA LYS A 67 29.59 3.91 1.48
C LYS A 67 28.09 3.57 1.47
N ASN A 68 27.26 4.54 1.09
CA ASN A 68 25.82 4.37 0.97
C ASN A 68 25.44 4.10 -0.50
N TRP A 69 24.92 2.91 -0.78
CA TRP A 69 24.56 2.41 -2.12
C TRP A 69 23.48 3.20 -2.90
N VAL A 70 22.97 4.34 -2.39
CA VAL A 70 22.03 5.21 -3.12
C VAL A 70 22.73 6.09 -4.16
N TRP A 71 24.04 6.33 -4.00
CA TRP A 71 24.80 7.24 -4.88
C TRP A 71 24.64 6.99 -6.39
N PRO A 72 24.48 5.75 -6.91
CA PRO A 72 24.30 5.53 -8.35
C PRO A 72 23.00 6.17 -8.90
N VAL A 73 21.97 6.31 -8.06
CA VAL A 73 20.72 6.98 -8.45
C VAL A 73 20.98 8.47 -8.68
N PHE A 74 21.64 9.14 -7.73
CA PHE A 74 21.98 10.57 -7.89
C PHE A 74 22.87 10.79 -9.11
N GLN A 75 23.88 9.94 -9.31
CA GLN A 75 24.73 9.99 -10.49
C GLN A 75 23.91 9.86 -11.79
N LYS A 76 22.99 8.90 -11.85
CA LYS A 76 22.19 8.66 -13.06
C LYS A 76 21.20 9.79 -13.36
N ILE A 77 20.61 10.39 -12.32
CA ILE A 77 19.74 11.58 -12.47
C ILE A 77 20.58 12.75 -13.00
N SER A 78 21.75 13.02 -12.40
CA SER A 78 22.65 14.09 -12.87
C SER A 78 23.09 13.89 -14.31
N GLN A 79 23.42 12.66 -14.71
CA GLN A 79 23.79 12.34 -16.10
C GLN A 79 22.66 12.65 -17.09
N ARG A 80 21.40 12.32 -16.74
CA ARG A 80 20.24 12.62 -17.57
C ARG A 80 19.96 14.11 -17.69
N MET A 81 20.04 14.82 -16.57
CA MET A 81 19.87 16.28 -16.57
C MET A 81 20.96 16.99 -17.38
N ARG A 82 22.22 16.52 -17.32
CA ARG A 82 23.31 17.03 -18.18
C ARG A 82 23.10 16.71 -19.66
N ALA A 83 22.38 15.63 -19.96
CA ALA A 83 22.01 15.27 -21.34
C ALA A 83 20.81 16.09 -21.88
N GLY A 84 20.21 16.95 -21.05
CA GLY A 84 19.12 17.85 -21.45
C GLY A 84 17.74 17.47 -20.93
N ASP A 85 17.59 16.35 -20.20
CA ASP A 85 16.31 15.98 -19.58
C ASP A 85 15.95 16.99 -18.47
N ASP A 86 14.67 17.38 -18.40
CA ASP A 86 14.17 18.11 -17.24
C ASP A 86 14.21 17.22 -15.97
N PHE A 87 14.15 17.84 -14.79
CA PHE A 87 14.28 17.12 -13.54
C PHE A 87 13.23 16.01 -13.37
N ALA A 88 11.97 16.26 -13.75
CA ALA A 88 10.90 15.28 -13.60
C ALA A 88 11.13 14.07 -14.51
N THR A 89 11.55 14.28 -15.76
CA THR A 89 11.90 13.19 -16.68
C THR A 89 13.14 12.41 -16.23
N ALA A 90 14.18 13.12 -15.75
CA ALA A 90 15.42 12.50 -15.30
C ALA A 90 15.18 11.52 -14.13
N ILE A 91 14.32 11.90 -13.17
CA ILE A 91 14.03 11.12 -11.96
C ILE A 91 12.96 10.02 -12.16
N LYS A 92 12.18 10.09 -13.24
CA LYS A 92 11.00 9.23 -13.53
C LYS A 92 11.19 7.74 -13.23
N SER A 93 12.32 7.16 -13.61
CA SER A 93 12.58 5.72 -13.41
C SER A 93 12.80 5.31 -11.95
N PHE A 94 13.07 6.26 -11.07
CA PHE A 94 13.40 6.02 -9.66
C PHE A 94 12.22 6.23 -8.71
N ILE A 95 11.15 6.87 -9.18
CA ILE A 95 10.00 7.29 -8.38
C ILE A 95 8.71 6.65 -8.88
N PRO A 96 7.67 6.52 -8.03
CA PRO A 96 6.35 6.11 -8.47
C PRO A 96 5.74 7.12 -9.46
N ASN A 97 4.92 6.63 -10.39
CA ASN A 97 4.31 7.44 -11.44
C ASN A 97 3.47 8.61 -10.89
N ASP A 98 2.74 8.43 -9.79
CA ASP A 98 1.91 9.50 -9.23
C ASP A 98 2.75 10.70 -8.78
N GLU A 99 3.97 10.49 -8.27
CA GLU A 99 4.86 11.58 -7.88
C GLU A 99 5.53 12.22 -9.10
N TYR A 100 5.86 11.41 -10.11
CA TYR A 100 6.34 11.92 -11.38
C TYR A 100 5.33 12.88 -12.01
N VAL A 101 4.04 12.54 -12.01
CA VAL A 101 2.98 13.42 -12.51
C VAL A 101 2.98 14.75 -11.76
N LEU A 102 3.06 14.75 -10.43
CA LEU A 102 3.10 15.99 -9.64
C LEU A 102 4.31 16.88 -9.98
N LEU A 103 5.48 16.27 -10.19
CA LEU A 103 6.69 17.00 -10.59
C LEU A 103 6.63 17.50 -12.05
N ASP A 104 6.07 16.70 -12.96
CA ASP A 104 5.88 17.06 -14.38
C ASP A 104 4.92 18.25 -14.52
N LEU A 105 3.83 18.24 -13.75
CA LEU A 105 2.86 19.34 -13.70
C LEU A 105 3.49 20.64 -13.17
N ALA A 106 4.32 20.53 -12.13
CA ALA A 106 5.03 21.67 -11.58
C ALA A 106 6.05 22.26 -12.57
N GLY A 107 6.74 21.41 -13.34
CA GLY A 107 7.70 21.87 -14.36
C GLY A 107 7.05 22.61 -15.54
N GLN A 108 5.77 22.36 -15.81
CA GLN A 108 5.01 23.01 -16.89
C GLN A 108 4.25 24.26 -16.45
N SER A 109 4.12 24.48 -15.13
CA SER A 109 3.38 25.62 -14.61
C SER A 109 4.17 26.91 -14.78
N PRO A 110 3.51 28.01 -15.21
CA PRO A 110 4.19 29.30 -15.42
C PRO A 110 4.50 30.04 -14.10
N ARG A 111 4.04 29.54 -12.95
CA ARG A 111 4.20 30.23 -11.65
C ARG A 111 5.60 30.07 -11.08
N ASP A 112 6.11 31.13 -10.46
CA ASP A 112 7.48 31.15 -9.92
C ASP A 112 7.72 30.16 -8.78
N ASP A 113 6.70 29.89 -7.98
CA ASP A 113 6.72 28.95 -6.87
C ASP A 113 6.29 27.52 -7.26
N ALA A 114 6.08 27.25 -8.55
CA ALA A 114 5.62 25.95 -9.04
C ALA A 114 6.56 24.80 -8.66
N ALA A 115 7.88 24.99 -8.80
CA ALA A 115 8.87 23.94 -8.47
C ALA A 115 8.85 23.58 -6.97
N VAL A 116 8.70 24.58 -6.10
CA VAL A 116 8.60 24.40 -4.64
C VAL A 116 7.32 23.64 -4.30
N ARG A 117 6.17 24.07 -4.84
CA ARG A 117 4.89 23.38 -4.64
C ARG A 117 4.89 21.96 -5.19
N GLY A 118 5.49 21.72 -6.37
CA GLY A 118 5.60 20.38 -6.94
C GLY A 118 6.35 19.40 -6.04
N LEU A 119 7.46 19.86 -5.47
CA LEU A 119 8.23 19.07 -4.50
C LEU A 119 7.49 18.89 -3.17
N GLU A 120 6.71 19.88 -2.74
CA GLU A 120 5.86 19.77 -1.54
C GLU A 120 4.78 18.70 -1.74
N LEU A 121 4.08 18.73 -2.87
CA LEU A 121 3.06 17.74 -3.19
C LEU A 121 3.68 16.34 -3.36
N ALA A 122 4.86 16.24 -3.96
CA ALA A 122 5.60 14.97 -4.07
C ALA A 122 6.08 14.47 -2.69
N GLU A 123 6.51 15.36 -1.80
CA GLU A 123 6.84 15.08 -0.39
C GLU A 123 5.62 14.51 0.34
N MET A 124 4.48 15.22 0.29
CA MET A 124 3.23 14.78 0.92
C MET A 124 2.75 13.43 0.36
N ALA A 125 2.85 13.22 -0.96
CA ALA A 125 2.49 11.95 -1.60
C ALA A 125 3.40 10.80 -1.15
N ALA A 126 4.71 11.05 -1.05
CA ALA A 126 5.68 10.07 -0.55
C ALA A 126 5.44 9.74 0.93
N HIS A 127 5.17 10.75 1.76
CA HIS A 127 4.81 10.59 3.17
C HIS A 127 3.52 9.79 3.33
N ALA A 128 2.45 10.13 2.61
CA ALA A 128 1.18 9.43 2.69
C ALA A 128 1.29 7.94 2.31
N LYS A 129 2.05 7.64 1.25
CA LYS A 129 2.38 6.26 0.85
C LYS A 129 3.22 5.54 1.91
N GLY A 130 4.18 6.23 2.51
CA GLY A 130 5.03 5.71 3.59
C GLY A 130 4.21 5.34 4.82
N VAL A 131 3.36 6.25 5.29
CA VAL A 131 2.47 6.00 6.44
C VAL A 131 1.50 4.86 6.14
N LEU A 132 0.90 4.83 4.95
CA LEU A 132 0.01 3.73 4.56
C LEU A 132 0.73 2.38 4.61
N ALA A 133 1.92 2.29 4.01
CA ALA A 133 2.69 1.05 4.01
C ALA A 133 3.10 0.62 5.42
N ALA A 134 3.68 1.54 6.20
CA ALA A 134 4.18 1.24 7.55
C ALA A 134 3.05 0.89 8.53
N THR A 135 1.96 1.64 8.48
CA THR A 135 0.80 1.41 9.37
C THR A 135 0.12 0.10 8.99
N THR A 136 -0.10 -0.16 7.70
CA THR A 136 -0.71 -1.43 7.27
C THR A 136 0.18 -2.62 7.66
N SER A 137 1.50 -2.56 7.43
CA SER A 137 2.40 -3.65 7.79
C SER A 137 2.44 -3.92 9.29
N LEU A 138 2.49 -2.87 10.11
CA LEU A 138 2.57 -3.01 11.57
C LEU A 138 1.27 -3.58 12.15
N GLN A 139 0.12 -3.08 11.65
CA GLN A 139 -1.19 -3.51 12.12
C GLN A 139 -1.53 -4.96 11.72
N MET A 140 -0.98 -5.44 10.60
CA MET A 140 -1.15 -6.84 10.18
C MET A 140 -0.17 -7.81 10.84
N ALA A 141 0.98 -7.32 11.34
CA ALA A 141 2.04 -8.18 11.84
C ALA A 141 1.58 -9.04 13.02
N TYR A 142 0.89 -8.46 14.01
CA TYR A 142 0.49 -9.19 15.21
C TYR A 142 -0.63 -10.22 14.96
N PRO A 143 -1.78 -9.88 14.34
CA PRO A 143 -2.78 -10.91 14.04
C PRO A 143 -2.26 -11.95 13.02
N GLY A 144 -1.41 -11.54 12.08
CA GLY A 144 -0.73 -12.46 11.18
C GLY A 144 0.16 -13.45 11.92
N PHE A 145 0.94 -12.98 12.89
CA PHE A 145 1.72 -13.85 13.76
C PHE A 145 0.83 -14.81 14.56
N LEU A 146 -0.30 -14.34 15.09
CA LEU A 146 -1.22 -15.18 15.84
C LEU A 146 -1.84 -16.29 14.96
N LEU A 147 -2.17 -16.00 13.71
CA LEU A 147 -2.67 -16.99 12.76
C LEU A 147 -1.59 -18.02 12.38
N VAL A 148 -0.33 -17.58 12.21
CA VAL A 148 0.80 -18.50 11.97
C VAL A 148 1.05 -19.39 13.18
N TYR A 149 0.95 -18.82 14.38
CA TYR A 149 1.08 -19.56 15.64
C TYR A 149 -0.05 -20.60 15.79
N LEU A 150 -1.30 -20.21 15.54
CA LEU A 150 -2.44 -21.12 15.52
C LEU A 150 -2.24 -22.25 14.49
N TYR A 151 -1.77 -21.92 13.29
CA TYR A 151 -1.51 -22.92 12.27
C TYR A 151 -0.44 -23.93 12.71
N ALA A 152 0.67 -23.46 13.29
CA ALA A 152 1.70 -24.32 13.83
C ALA A 152 1.17 -25.21 14.97
N PHE A 153 0.26 -24.68 15.80
CA PHE A 153 -0.42 -25.44 16.85
C PHE A 153 -1.29 -26.57 16.26
N CYS A 154 -2.12 -26.28 15.24
CA CYS A 154 -2.90 -27.30 14.53
C CYS A 154 -2.02 -28.39 13.91
N VAL A 155 -0.87 -28.02 13.32
CA VAL A 155 0.10 -28.99 12.78
C VAL A 155 0.64 -29.91 13.87
N LEU A 156 1.06 -29.35 15.01
CA LEU A 156 1.58 -30.12 16.14
C LEU A 156 0.55 -31.11 16.69
N PHE A 157 -0.70 -30.65 16.87
CA PHE A 157 -1.79 -31.51 17.35
C PHE A 157 -2.11 -32.61 16.33
N GLY A 158 -2.18 -32.27 15.05
CA GLY A 158 -2.50 -33.22 13.98
C GLY A 158 -1.41 -34.27 13.74
N SER A 159 -0.13 -33.95 13.97
CA SER A 159 0.99 -34.88 13.72
C SER A 159 1.39 -35.73 14.92
N GLU A 160 1.38 -35.17 16.13
CA GLU A 160 1.91 -35.86 17.32
C GLU A 160 0.80 -36.25 18.31
N ILE A 161 -0.07 -35.30 18.71
CA ILE A 161 -0.93 -35.47 19.89
C ILE A 161 -2.21 -36.27 19.57
N LEU A 162 -2.92 -35.90 18.52
CA LEU A 162 -4.20 -36.51 18.17
C LEU A 162 -4.09 -37.97 17.69
N PRO A 163 -3.02 -38.40 16.98
CA PRO A 163 -2.80 -39.81 16.71
C PRO A 163 -2.67 -40.66 17.97
N GLU A 164 -1.92 -40.23 18.98
CA GLU A 164 -1.81 -40.93 20.28
C GLU A 164 -3.17 -40.99 21.00
N ALA A 165 -3.95 -39.90 20.96
CA ALA A 165 -5.29 -39.88 21.53
C ALA A 165 -6.22 -40.90 20.83
N ARG A 166 -6.06 -41.12 19.53
CA ARG A 166 -6.83 -42.12 18.77
C ARG A 166 -6.50 -43.56 19.18
N ASP A 167 -5.25 -43.82 19.58
CA ASP A 167 -4.84 -45.14 20.09
C ASP A 167 -5.51 -45.48 21.42
N VAL A 168 -5.85 -44.46 22.22
CA VAL A 168 -6.58 -44.61 23.49
C VAL A 168 -8.09 -44.79 23.26
N LYS A 169 -8.69 -43.96 22.39
CA LYS A 169 -10.14 -44.00 22.11
C LYS A 169 -10.37 -43.88 20.60
N PRO A 170 -11.07 -44.85 19.96
CA PRO A 170 -11.37 -44.79 18.53
C PRO A 170 -12.16 -43.53 18.15
N LEU A 171 -11.89 -43.00 16.95
CA LEU A 171 -12.42 -41.72 16.47
C LEU A 171 -13.96 -41.69 16.44
N GLU A 172 -14.60 -42.83 16.23
CA GLU A 172 -16.06 -42.99 16.17
C GLU A 172 -16.73 -42.71 17.51
N GLN A 173 -15.97 -42.77 18.61
CA GLN A 173 -16.45 -42.50 19.96
C GLN A 173 -16.16 -41.06 20.42
N TRP A 174 -15.56 -40.25 19.54
CA TRP A 174 -15.34 -38.83 19.80
C TRP A 174 -16.60 -38.04 19.46
N SER A 175 -16.79 -36.89 20.11
CA SER A 175 -17.88 -35.97 19.76
C SER A 175 -17.76 -35.46 18.32
N ASP A 176 -18.87 -35.13 17.68
CA ASP A 176 -18.90 -34.60 16.30
C ASP A 176 -17.95 -33.40 16.12
N ALA A 177 -17.90 -32.51 17.12
CA ALA A 177 -16.98 -31.37 17.13
C ALA A 177 -15.51 -31.81 17.19
N GLY A 178 -15.18 -32.84 17.98
CA GLY A 178 -13.84 -33.41 18.07
C GLY A 178 -13.39 -34.07 16.76
N GLN A 179 -14.31 -34.72 16.04
CA GLN A 179 -14.03 -35.30 14.72
C GLN A 179 -13.73 -34.22 13.67
N ILE A 180 -14.46 -33.09 13.69
CA ILE A 180 -14.20 -31.93 12.80
C ILE A 180 -12.81 -31.34 13.10
N ILE A 181 -12.48 -31.14 14.38
CA ILE A 181 -11.19 -30.60 14.79
C ILE A 181 -10.05 -31.55 14.37
N TYR A 182 -10.21 -32.86 14.59
CA TYR A 182 -9.26 -33.87 14.12
C TYR A 182 -9.02 -33.76 12.61
N ALA A 183 -10.07 -33.63 11.81
CA ALA A 183 -9.95 -33.48 10.37
C ALA A 183 -9.19 -32.19 9.97
N ILE A 184 -9.46 -31.06 10.64
CA ILE A 184 -8.79 -29.77 10.40
C ILE A 184 -7.30 -29.85 10.76
N ASP A 185 -6.96 -30.36 11.94
CA ASP A 185 -5.58 -30.43 12.44
C ASP A 185 -4.75 -31.41 11.60
N THR A 186 -5.32 -32.58 11.29
CA THR A 186 -4.67 -33.58 10.41
C THR A 186 -4.49 -33.03 8.99
N PHE A 187 -5.46 -32.28 8.47
CA PHE A 187 -5.31 -31.61 7.18
C PHE A 187 -4.16 -30.58 7.20
N CYS A 188 -4.07 -29.79 8.26
CA CYS A 188 -2.98 -28.81 8.42
C CYS A 188 -1.62 -29.49 8.47
N ALA A 189 -1.51 -30.64 9.17
CA ALA A 189 -0.28 -31.42 9.28
C ALA A 189 0.13 -32.06 7.95
N GLN A 190 -0.80 -32.76 7.26
CA GLN A 190 -0.49 -33.52 6.04
C GLN A 190 -0.34 -32.61 4.81
N TYR A 191 -1.13 -31.55 4.71
CA TYR A 191 -1.22 -30.69 3.53
C TYR A 191 -0.62 -29.30 3.75
N TRP A 192 0.40 -29.17 4.60
CA TRP A 192 1.07 -27.89 4.90
C TRP A 192 1.65 -27.19 3.65
N TRP A 193 2.09 -27.96 2.66
CA TRP A 193 2.58 -27.43 1.38
C TRP A 193 1.44 -26.84 0.54
N LEU A 194 0.25 -27.45 0.60
CA LEU A 194 -0.95 -26.97 -0.12
C LEU A 194 -1.48 -25.70 0.54
N THR A 195 -1.58 -25.67 1.87
CA THR A 195 -1.99 -24.45 2.60
C THR A 195 -1.00 -23.31 2.37
N GLY A 196 0.30 -23.60 2.41
CA GLY A 196 1.36 -22.64 2.06
C GLY A 196 1.21 -22.12 0.62
N ALA A 197 0.99 -23.01 -0.35
CA ALA A 197 0.78 -22.63 -1.75
C ALA A 197 -0.49 -21.76 -1.95
N VAL A 198 -1.58 -22.09 -1.25
CA VAL A 198 -2.82 -21.30 -1.27
C VAL A 198 -2.59 -19.91 -0.69
N VAL A 199 -1.91 -19.79 0.47
CA VAL A 199 -1.62 -18.50 1.09
C VAL A 199 -0.73 -17.64 0.18
N VAL A 200 0.34 -18.22 -0.37
CA VAL A 200 1.21 -17.52 -1.33
C VAL A 200 0.42 -17.12 -2.58
N GLY A 201 -0.41 -18.02 -3.11
CA GLY A 201 -1.30 -17.76 -4.23
C GLY A 201 -2.25 -16.59 -3.98
N LEU A 202 -2.87 -16.53 -2.80
CA LEU A 202 -3.74 -15.42 -2.38
C LEU A 202 -2.99 -14.10 -2.27
N VAL A 203 -1.77 -14.10 -1.72
CA VAL A 203 -0.94 -12.89 -1.64
C VAL A 203 -0.56 -12.39 -3.03
N VAL A 204 -0.14 -13.30 -3.92
CA VAL A 204 0.19 -12.95 -5.31
C VAL A 204 -1.06 -12.44 -6.06
N ALA A 205 -2.19 -13.13 -5.91
CA ALA A 205 -3.47 -12.73 -6.49
C ALA A 205 -3.92 -11.35 -5.98
N TYR A 206 -3.74 -11.07 -4.69
CA TYR A 206 -4.00 -9.76 -4.10
C TYR A 206 -3.17 -8.66 -4.78
N PHE A 207 -1.85 -8.83 -4.89
CA PHE A 207 -1.00 -7.82 -5.54
C PHE A 207 -1.28 -7.70 -7.05
N HIS A 208 -1.71 -8.78 -7.70
CA HIS A 208 -2.05 -8.80 -9.11
C HIS A 208 -3.38 -8.07 -9.40
N THR A 209 -4.42 -8.42 -8.65
CA THR A 209 -5.76 -7.80 -8.74
C THR A 209 -5.67 -6.31 -8.48
N LEU A 210 -4.85 -5.88 -7.52
CA LEU A 210 -4.63 -4.47 -7.20
C LEU A 210 -4.13 -3.60 -8.37
N LYS A 211 -3.42 -4.17 -9.36
CA LYS A 211 -2.87 -3.41 -10.49
C LYS A 211 -3.74 -3.48 -11.74
N ARG A 212 -4.44 -4.60 -11.95
CA ARG A 212 -5.11 -4.91 -13.23
C ARG A 212 -6.62 -4.98 -13.13
N TRP A 213 -7.18 -5.21 -11.94
CA TRP A 213 -8.62 -5.40 -11.80
C TRP A 213 -9.35 -4.07 -11.93
N VAL A 214 -10.27 -4.01 -12.90
CA VAL A 214 -11.11 -2.87 -13.26
C VAL A 214 -12.57 -3.31 -13.37
N GLY A 215 -13.50 -2.36 -13.28
CA GLY A 215 -14.93 -2.61 -13.49
C GLY A 215 -15.82 -2.27 -12.29
N HIS A 216 -17.13 -2.41 -12.44
CA HIS A 216 -18.10 -2.02 -11.40
C HIS A 216 -18.04 -2.88 -10.15
N VAL A 217 -17.66 -4.16 -10.27
CA VAL A 217 -17.45 -5.05 -9.12
C VAL A 217 -16.28 -4.53 -8.27
N ARG A 218 -15.24 -3.99 -8.90
CA ARG A 218 -14.10 -3.37 -8.22
C ARG A 218 -14.55 -2.21 -7.33
N ASN A 219 -15.46 -1.35 -7.83
CA ASN A 219 -16.00 -0.24 -7.06
C ASN A 219 -16.71 -0.70 -5.78
N ARG A 220 -17.48 -1.80 -5.84
CA ARG A 220 -18.15 -2.36 -4.66
C ARG A 220 -17.13 -2.85 -3.62
N VAL A 221 -16.06 -3.51 -4.06
CA VAL A 221 -14.99 -3.97 -3.16
C VAL A 221 -14.17 -2.80 -2.61
N ASP A 222 -13.95 -1.75 -3.39
CA ASP A 222 -13.27 -0.55 -2.92
C ASP A 222 -14.10 0.27 -1.92
N ALA A 223 -15.43 0.06 -1.88
CA ALA A 223 -16.32 0.64 -0.88
C ALA A 223 -16.33 -0.12 0.46
N MET A 224 -15.93 -1.40 0.48
CA MET A 224 -15.88 -2.20 1.71
C MET A 224 -14.82 -1.64 2.68
N PRO A 225 -15.03 -1.72 4.01
CA PRO A 225 -14.15 -1.12 5.04
C PRO A 225 -12.76 -1.77 5.18
N LEU A 226 -12.35 -2.58 4.20
CA LEU A 226 -11.08 -3.31 4.17
C LEU A 226 -9.98 -2.50 3.47
N MET A 227 -8.80 -3.12 3.33
CA MET A 227 -7.56 -2.51 2.82
C MET A 227 -7.70 -1.77 1.47
N TRP A 228 -8.65 -2.20 0.65
CA TRP A 228 -8.95 -1.60 -0.64
C TRP A 228 -9.46 -0.15 -0.55
N ARG A 229 -10.22 0.19 0.49
CA ARG A 229 -10.72 1.56 0.71
C ARG A 229 -9.59 2.56 0.92
N ASN A 230 -8.64 2.23 1.78
CA ASN A 230 -7.49 3.09 2.07
C ASN A 230 -6.66 3.40 0.81
N ARG A 231 -6.51 2.41 -0.07
CA ARG A 231 -5.81 2.60 -1.35
C ARG A 231 -6.63 3.43 -2.34
N ARG A 232 -7.93 3.20 -2.43
CA ARG A 232 -8.84 4.02 -3.24
C ARG A 232 -8.74 5.48 -2.81
N ASP A 233 -8.88 5.75 -1.52
CA ASP A 233 -8.88 7.11 -0.96
C ASP A 233 -7.53 7.81 -1.21
N LEU A 234 -6.40 7.11 -1.06
CA LEU A 234 -5.08 7.66 -1.42
C LEU A 234 -4.97 8.03 -2.91
N ARG A 235 -5.45 7.15 -3.80
CA ARG A 235 -5.43 7.43 -5.24
C ARG A 235 -6.39 8.56 -5.62
N ALA A 236 -7.54 8.64 -4.96
CA ALA A 236 -8.50 9.72 -5.13
C ALA A 236 -7.90 11.07 -4.70
N ALA A 237 -7.23 11.12 -3.54
CA ALA A 237 -6.53 12.33 -3.10
C ALA A 237 -5.43 12.75 -4.08
N LEU A 238 -4.60 11.82 -4.57
CA LEU A 238 -3.58 12.11 -5.58
C LEU A 238 -4.18 12.64 -6.89
N LEU A 239 -5.36 12.14 -7.28
CA LEU A 239 -6.10 12.64 -8.44
C LEU A 239 -6.56 14.09 -8.21
N ILE A 240 -7.16 14.41 -7.05
CA ILE A 240 -7.58 15.78 -6.71
C ILE A 240 -6.40 16.74 -6.73
N VAL A 241 -5.27 16.35 -6.11
CA VAL A 241 -4.04 17.14 -6.10
C VAL A 241 -3.55 17.41 -7.52
N SER A 242 -3.56 16.38 -8.38
CA SER A 242 -3.11 16.53 -9.78
C SER A 242 -4.06 17.42 -10.58
N LEU A 243 -5.38 17.32 -10.35
CA LEU A 243 -6.38 18.21 -10.96
C LEU A 243 -6.20 19.66 -10.50
N ALA A 244 -5.98 19.89 -9.20
CA ALA A 244 -5.70 21.22 -8.65
C ALA A 244 -4.49 21.88 -9.32
N GLY A 245 -3.38 21.15 -9.45
CA GLY A 245 -2.17 21.66 -10.13
C GLY A 245 -2.37 21.96 -11.62
N LEU A 246 -3.22 21.18 -12.30
CA LEU A 246 -3.60 21.41 -13.70
C LEU A 246 -4.49 22.66 -13.84
N PHE A 247 -5.43 22.85 -12.93
CA PHE A 247 -6.26 24.07 -12.90
C PHE A 247 -5.47 25.32 -12.58
N ASP A 248 -4.44 25.21 -11.75
CA ASP A 248 -3.50 26.30 -11.50
C ASP A 248 -2.70 26.73 -12.74
N SER A 249 -2.57 25.83 -13.71
CA SER A 249 -1.97 26.09 -15.02
C SER A 249 -3.01 26.50 -16.07
N ASN A 250 -4.23 26.88 -15.66
CA ASN A 250 -5.34 27.29 -16.50
C ASN A 250 -5.84 26.22 -17.49
N LEU A 251 -5.61 24.94 -17.22
CA LEU A 251 -6.21 23.88 -18.05
C LEU A 251 -7.69 23.70 -17.73
N THR A 252 -8.48 23.41 -18.76
CA THR A 252 -9.87 22.98 -18.59
C THR A 252 -9.94 21.58 -17.98
N LEU A 253 -11.05 21.23 -17.33
CA LEU A 253 -11.26 19.90 -16.76
C LEU A 253 -11.06 18.78 -17.79
N ARG A 254 -11.54 18.98 -19.01
CA ARG A 254 -11.36 18.00 -20.10
C ARG A 254 -9.89 17.79 -20.45
N ALA A 255 -9.15 18.89 -20.65
CA ALA A 255 -7.71 18.82 -20.95
C ALA A 255 -6.92 18.18 -19.80
N ALA A 256 -7.32 18.46 -18.55
CA ALA A 256 -6.72 17.85 -17.36
C ALA A 256 -6.95 16.33 -17.31
N LEU A 257 -8.18 15.86 -17.55
CA LEU A 257 -8.50 14.43 -17.59
C LEU A 257 -7.73 13.70 -18.70
N ASP A 258 -7.65 14.29 -19.89
CA ASP A 258 -6.91 13.70 -21.01
C ASP A 258 -5.41 13.59 -20.72
N ARG A 259 -4.84 14.63 -20.08
CA ARG A 259 -3.44 14.63 -19.65
C ARG A 259 -3.17 13.52 -18.64
N LEU A 260 -4.00 13.40 -17.61
CA LEU A 260 -3.85 12.37 -16.58
C LEU A 260 -4.08 10.96 -17.12
N THR A 261 -4.95 10.79 -18.12
CA THR A 261 -5.24 9.49 -18.74
C THR A 261 -4.00 8.87 -19.41
N LYS A 262 -3.11 9.70 -19.98
CA LYS A 262 -1.88 9.27 -20.65
C LYS A 262 -0.87 8.63 -19.70
N SER A 263 -0.78 9.13 -18.48
CA SER A 263 0.16 8.63 -17.45
C SER A 263 -0.50 7.66 -16.47
N ALA A 264 -1.83 7.57 -16.42
CA ALA A 264 -2.56 6.73 -15.47
C ALA A 264 -2.31 5.22 -15.65
N ASP A 265 -2.29 4.48 -14.53
CA ASP A 265 -2.33 3.01 -14.54
C ASP A 265 -3.72 2.46 -14.94
N PRO A 266 -3.87 1.16 -15.27
CA PRO A 266 -5.12 0.61 -15.80
C PRO A 266 -6.38 0.93 -14.97
N TRP A 267 -6.28 0.90 -13.64
CA TRP A 267 -7.41 1.20 -12.75
C TRP A 267 -7.78 2.68 -12.80
N LEU A 268 -6.79 3.58 -12.66
CA LEU A 268 -7.07 5.02 -12.71
C LEU A 268 -7.54 5.44 -14.11
N ARG A 269 -6.96 4.84 -15.17
CA ARG A 269 -7.35 5.08 -16.55
C ARG A 269 -8.81 4.69 -16.83
N TRP A 270 -9.29 3.60 -16.23
CA TRP A 270 -10.69 3.21 -16.35
C TRP A 270 -11.62 4.27 -15.75
N HIS A 271 -11.30 4.80 -14.56
CA HIS A 271 -12.05 5.91 -13.96
C HIS A 271 -11.99 7.17 -14.82
N LEU A 272 -10.81 7.62 -15.24
CA LEU A 272 -10.64 8.85 -16.04
C LEU A 272 -11.37 8.78 -17.39
N ARG A 273 -11.38 7.63 -18.06
CA ARG A 273 -12.17 7.42 -19.29
C ARG A 273 -13.66 7.56 -19.04
N ARG A 274 -14.15 7.01 -17.92
CA ARG A 274 -15.56 7.18 -17.53
C ARG A 274 -15.90 8.62 -17.18
N MET A 275 -15.01 9.33 -16.50
CA MET A 275 -15.18 10.76 -16.22
C MET A 275 -15.28 11.56 -17.52
N SER A 276 -14.38 11.30 -18.46
CA SER A 276 -14.34 11.97 -19.76
C SER A 276 -15.60 11.67 -20.60
N ALA A 277 -16.07 10.42 -20.60
CA ALA A 277 -17.31 10.04 -21.26
C ALA A 277 -18.53 10.75 -20.66
N ARG A 278 -18.63 10.79 -19.32
CA ARG A 278 -19.74 11.49 -18.63
C ARG A 278 -19.72 13.00 -18.85
N LEU A 279 -18.53 13.61 -18.85
CA LEU A 279 -18.36 15.04 -19.13
C LEU A 279 -18.74 15.37 -20.59
N THR A 280 -18.67 14.40 -21.50
CA THR A 280 -19.10 14.55 -22.89
C THR A 280 -20.63 14.45 -23.00
N ALA A 281 -21.24 13.56 -22.23
CA ALA A 281 -22.68 13.41 -22.20
C ALA A 281 -23.39 14.57 -21.49
N ASN A 282 -22.82 15.10 -20.41
CA ASN A 282 -23.40 16.19 -19.60
C ASN A 282 -22.32 17.25 -19.31
N PRO A 283 -22.05 18.17 -20.25
CA PRO A 283 -21.03 19.21 -20.08
C PRO A 283 -21.35 20.23 -18.99
N ASP A 284 -22.64 20.42 -18.72
CA ASP A 284 -23.23 21.29 -17.70
C ASP A 284 -23.05 20.77 -16.27
N GLN A 285 -22.73 19.48 -16.11
CA GLN A 285 -22.59 18.83 -14.80
C GLN A 285 -21.20 18.20 -14.61
N PRO A 286 -20.12 19.02 -14.63
CA PRO A 286 -18.75 18.52 -14.51
C PRO A 286 -18.53 17.72 -13.22
N MET A 287 -19.29 18.04 -12.17
CA MET A 287 -19.17 17.35 -10.90
C MET A 287 -19.70 15.91 -10.92
N ARG A 288 -20.92 15.70 -11.43
CA ARG A 288 -21.49 14.35 -11.59
C ARG A 288 -20.68 13.50 -12.57
N ALA A 289 -19.94 14.14 -13.48
CA ALA A 289 -19.01 13.46 -14.36
C ALA A 289 -17.83 12.85 -13.59
N LEU A 290 -17.35 13.50 -12.52
CA LEU A 290 -16.24 13.01 -11.69
C LEU A 290 -16.63 11.85 -10.77
N ASP A 291 -17.90 11.70 -10.42
CA ASP A 291 -18.37 10.65 -9.51
C ASP A 291 -18.38 9.25 -10.17
N THR A 292 -17.22 8.63 -10.30
CA THR A 292 -17.07 7.27 -10.84
C THR A 292 -16.94 6.21 -9.76
N GLY A 293 -17.20 6.55 -8.49
CA GLY A 293 -16.97 5.69 -7.32
C GLY A 293 -15.53 5.68 -6.79
N ILE A 294 -14.65 6.54 -7.33
CA ILE A 294 -13.28 6.72 -6.83
C ILE A 294 -13.22 7.61 -5.58
N PHE A 295 -14.09 8.61 -5.49
CA PHE A 295 -14.17 9.54 -4.37
C PHE A 295 -15.05 8.98 -3.26
N SER A 296 -14.79 9.40 -2.02
CA SER A 296 -15.71 9.13 -0.91
C SER A 296 -16.95 10.01 -1.03
N GLU A 297 -18.06 9.58 -0.44
CA GLU A 297 -19.32 10.34 -0.42
C GLU A 297 -19.10 11.78 0.06
N ALA A 298 -18.43 11.96 1.19
CA ALA A 298 -18.08 13.29 1.71
C ALA A 298 -17.29 14.17 0.72
N THR A 299 -16.46 13.57 -0.14
CA THR A 299 -15.73 14.32 -1.17
C THR A 299 -16.63 14.68 -2.35
N VAL A 300 -17.54 13.77 -2.72
CA VAL A 300 -18.56 14.03 -3.75
C VAL A 300 -19.51 15.14 -3.29
N ASP A 301 -19.91 15.15 -2.03
CA ASP A 301 -20.80 16.18 -1.47
C ASP A 301 -20.14 17.57 -1.54
N ILE A 302 -18.91 17.69 -1.03
CA ILE A 302 -18.15 18.96 -1.07
C ILE A 302 -18.04 19.50 -2.50
N MET A 303 -17.70 18.64 -3.45
CA MET A 303 -17.55 19.10 -4.83
C MET A 303 -18.91 19.40 -5.50
N THR A 304 -20.01 18.75 -5.07
CA THR A 304 -21.38 19.04 -5.55
C THR A 304 -21.86 20.38 -5.03
N ASP A 305 -21.65 20.66 -3.75
CA ASP A 305 -21.96 21.95 -3.12
C ASP A 305 -21.12 23.10 -3.70
N ALA A 306 -19.88 22.80 -4.12
CA ALA A 306 -19.01 23.74 -4.81
C ALA A 306 -19.50 24.07 -6.22
N ALA A 307 -19.99 23.07 -6.95
CA ALA A 307 -20.54 23.26 -8.28
C ALA A 307 -21.81 24.12 -8.24
N GLY A 308 -22.66 23.96 -7.24
CA GLY A 308 -23.84 24.81 -7.03
C GLY A 308 -23.51 26.28 -6.72
N ARG A 309 -22.26 26.60 -6.38
CA ARG A 309 -21.77 27.96 -6.08
C ARG A 309 -20.85 28.54 -7.16
N ASP A 310 -20.73 27.90 -8.32
CA ASP A 310 -19.77 28.26 -9.39
C ASP A 310 -18.29 28.31 -8.94
N GLN A 311 -17.97 27.68 -7.80
CA GLN A 311 -16.64 27.69 -7.17
C GLN A 311 -15.91 26.34 -7.30
N PHE A 312 -16.23 25.58 -8.36
CA PHE A 312 -15.71 24.23 -8.56
C PHE A 312 -14.18 24.17 -8.58
N VAL A 313 -13.54 25.02 -9.38
CA VAL A 313 -12.08 25.03 -9.52
C VAL A 313 -11.41 25.33 -8.19
N GLU A 314 -11.91 26.31 -7.45
CA GLU A 314 -11.36 26.70 -6.16
C GLU A 314 -11.52 25.59 -5.12
N SER A 315 -12.69 24.94 -5.08
CA SER A 315 -12.93 23.84 -4.16
C SER A 315 -12.05 22.62 -4.43
N ILE A 316 -11.71 22.35 -5.70
CA ILE A 316 -10.74 21.30 -6.04
C ILE A 316 -9.33 21.68 -5.59
N LYS A 317 -8.94 22.96 -5.68
CA LYS A 317 -7.66 23.44 -5.17
C LYS A 317 -7.57 23.32 -3.66
N ASP A 318 -8.60 23.75 -2.94
CA ASP A 318 -8.71 23.63 -1.48
C ASP A 318 -8.69 22.17 -1.01
N LEU A 319 -9.44 21.31 -1.70
CA LEU A 319 -9.40 19.88 -1.47
C LEU A 319 -8.00 19.34 -1.73
N GLY A 320 -7.34 19.72 -2.82
CA GLY A 320 -6.00 19.26 -3.19
C GLY A 320 -4.98 19.47 -2.08
N GLN A 321 -4.95 20.68 -1.50
CA GLN A 321 -4.01 21.02 -0.42
C GLN A 321 -4.20 20.15 0.83
N ASN A 322 -5.43 19.78 1.16
CA ASN A 322 -5.76 19.06 2.39
C ASN A 322 -5.96 17.54 2.21
N SER A 323 -6.15 17.07 0.97
CA SER A 323 -6.58 15.70 0.69
C SER A 323 -5.59 14.65 1.15
N LEU A 324 -4.28 14.87 0.94
CA LEU A 324 -3.26 13.89 1.34
C LEU A 324 -3.15 13.76 2.87
N ASN A 325 -3.29 14.87 3.61
CA ASN A 325 -3.30 14.86 5.06
C ASN A 325 -4.53 14.13 5.63
N ARG A 326 -5.72 14.40 5.06
CA ARG A 326 -6.97 13.71 5.42
C ARG A 326 -6.89 12.21 5.15
N VAL A 327 -6.24 11.79 4.05
CA VAL A 327 -5.99 10.38 3.78
C VAL A 327 -5.09 9.77 4.83
N VAL A 328 -4.00 10.44 5.21
CA VAL A 328 -3.09 9.93 6.26
C VAL A 328 -3.84 9.69 7.57
N GLU A 329 -4.68 10.63 7.97
CA GLU A 329 -5.50 10.51 9.19
C GLU A 329 -6.53 9.38 9.08
N THR A 330 -7.25 9.30 7.96
CA THR A 330 -8.23 8.26 7.69
C THR A 330 -7.59 6.87 7.68
N VAL A 331 -6.41 6.74 7.11
CA VAL A 331 -5.62 5.50 7.09
C VAL A 331 -5.24 5.09 8.52
N ARG A 332 -4.74 6.02 9.35
CA ARG A 332 -4.39 5.72 10.75
C ARG A 332 -5.62 5.23 11.53
N ARG A 333 -6.78 5.85 11.34
CA ARG A 333 -8.04 5.44 11.97
C ARG A 333 -8.52 4.06 11.48
N ASN A 334 -8.64 3.89 10.17
CA ASN A 334 -9.14 2.64 9.57
C ASN A 334 -8.21 1.46 9.86
N ALA A 335 -6.90 1.69 9.93
CA ALA A 335 -5.94 0.63 10.22
C ALA A 335 -6.08 0.08 11.64
N LYS A 336 -6.43 0.92 12.63
CA LYS A 336 -6.77 0.45 13.99
C LYS A 336 -8.03 -0.43 13.98
N ILE A 337 -9.08 0.00 13.28
CA ILE A 337 -10.32 -0.78 13.16
C ILE A 337 -10.02 -2.14 12.50
N THR A 338 -9.28 -2.12 11.38
CA THR A 338 -8.87 -3.33 10.67
C THR A 338 -8.06 -4.26 11.58
N HIS A 339 -7.15 -3.70 12.38
CA HIS A 339 -6.36 -4.45 13.34
C HIS A 339 -7.24 -5.18 14.36
N TYR A 340 -8.16 -4.47 15.03
CA TYR A 340 -9.02 -5.09 16.04
C TYR A 340 -10.00 -6.10 15.45
N VAL A 341 -10.52 -5.88 14.23
CA VAL A 341 -11.37 -6.86 13.54
C VAL A 341 -10.57 -8.12 13.21
N LEU A 342 -9.37 -7.98 12.65
CA LEU A 342 -8.49 -9.10 12.31
C LEU A 342 -8.03 -9.84 13.57
N LEU A 343 -7.73 -9.10 14.64
CA LEU A 343 -7.36 -9.66 15.94
C LEU A 343 -8.52 -10.42 16.58
N GLY A 344 -9.73 -9.86 16.57
CA GLY A 344 -10.93 -10.53 17.07
C GLY A 344 -11.22 -11.83 16.31
N PHE A 345 -11.07 -11.81 14.98
CA PHE A 345 -11.17 -13.02 14.16
C PHE A 345 -10.08 -14.05 14.52
N ALA A 346 -8.82 -13.64 14.63
CA ALA A 346 -7.72 -14.53 14.98
C ALA A 346 -7.86 -15.11 16.40
N ALA A 347 -8.31 -14.30 17.36
CA ALA A 347 -8.58 -14.74 18.73
C ALA A 347 -9.75 -15.73 18.78
N LEU A 348 -10.83 -15.48 18.04
CA LEU A 348 -11.96 -16.42 17.94
C LEU A 348 -11.52 -17.74 17.28
N ALA A 349 -10.73 -17.68 16.21
CA ALA A 349 -10.16 -18.87 15.58
C ALA A 349 -9.26 -19.64 16.57
N PHE A 350 -8.46 -18.94 17.37
CA PHE A 350 -7.61 -19.56 18.38
C PHE A 350 -8.42 -20.20 19.51
N LEU A 351 -9.47 -19.53 19.99
CA LEU A 351 -10.36 -20.07 21.03
C LEU A 351 -11.15 -21.27 20.54
N THR A 352 -11.58 -21.28 19.28
CA THR A 352 -12.38 -22.38 18.73
C THR A 352 -11.51 -23.58 18.37
N LEU A 353 -10.44 -23.38 17.60
CA LEU A 353 -9.56 -24.45 17.14
C LEU A 353 -8.57 -24.85 18.24
N GLY A 354 -7.81 -23.91 18.81
CA GLY A 354 -6.79 -24.21 19.80
C GLY A 354 -7.35 -24.82 21.10
N LEU A 355 -8.38 -24.19 21.68
CA LEU A 355 -9.05 -24.76 22.86
C LEU A 355 -9.84 -26.02 22.50
N GLY A 356 -10.43 -26.07 21.29
CA GLY A 356 -11.13 -27.24 20.78
C GLY A 356 -10.22 -28.46 20.73
N SER A 357 -9.02 -28.35 20.14
CA SER A 357 -8.04 -29.45 20.06
C SER A 357 -7.57 -29.89 21.45
N TYR A 358 -7.38 -28.93 22.36
CA TYR A 358 -7.02 -29.22 23.74
C TYR A 358 -8.12 -29.97 24.50
N VAL A 359 -9.38 -29.50 24.40
CA VAL A 359 -10.54 -30.13 25.04
C VAL A 359 -10.83 -31.49 24.42
N ALA A 360 -10.70 -31.65 23.11
CA ALA A 360 -10.87 -32.95 22.44
C ALA A 360 -9.86 -33.98 22.98
N THR A 361 -8.59 -33.59 23.09
CA THR A 361 -7.53 -34.44 23.68
C THR A 361 -7.81 -34.74 25.15
N GLY A 362 -8.21 -33.73 25.92
CA GLY A 362 -8.55 -33.86 27.34
C GLY A 362 -9.74 -34.79 27.56
N ALA A 363 -10.83 -34.63 26.81
CA ALA A 363 -12.03 -35.47 26.91
C ALA A 363 -11.71 -36.94 26.65
N VAL A 364 -10.83 -37.24 25.69
CA VAL A 364 -10.34 -38.60 25.43
C VAL A 364 -9.54 -39.15 26.63
N SER A 365 -8.71 -38.32 27.26
CA SER A 365 -7.93 -38.73 28.44
C SER A 365 -8.78 -38.91 29.71
N PHE A 366 -9.77 -38.05 29.98
CA PHE A 366 -10.59 -38.11 31.21
C PHE A 366 -11.68 -39.20 31.15
N ASP A 367 -12.27 -39.48 29.99
CA ASP A 367 -13.20 -40.61 29.82
C ASP A 367 -12.51 -41.97 29.97
N SER A 368 -11.18 -42.03 29.83
CA SER A 368 -10.39 -43.24 30.00
C SER A 368 -10.01 -43.54 31.46
N ALA A 369 -10.33 -42.66 32.42
CA ALA A 369 -10.12 -42.90 33.84
C ALA A 369 -11.07 -44.01 34.33
N PRO A 370 -10.59 -45.13 34.91
CA PRO A 370 -11.45 -46.24 35.24
C PRO A 370 -12.45 -45.86 36.33
N SER A 371 -13.74 -46.09 36.06
CA SER A 371 -14.75 -46.25 37.12
C SER A 371 -14.54 -47.59 37.83
N THR A 372 -13.39 -47.81 38.47
CA THR A 372 -13.12 -48.99 39.33
C THR A 372 -13.50 -48.70 40.78
N ALA A 373 -14.75 -48.30 41.01
CA ALA A 373 -15.34 -48.23 42.34
C ALA A 373 -16.83 -48.58 42.33
N ALA A 374 -17.23 -49.62 41.58
CA ALA A 374 -18.54 -50.24 41.75
C ALA A 374 -18.56 -51.63 41.10
N LYS A 375 -18.20 -52.66 41.88
CA LYS A 375 -18.75 -54.03 41.89
C LYS A 375 -17.69 -55.06 42.27
N SER A 376 -17.64 -55.40 43.56
CA SER A 376 -17.49 -56.77 44.02
C SER A 376 -17.93 -56.85 45.48
N PHE A 377 -19.05 -57.58 45.69
CA PHE A 377 -19.62 -58.18 46.90
C PHE A 377 -19.45 -57.51 48.27
#